data_AF-A0AAE0FA67-F1
#
_entry.id   AF-A0AAE0FA67-F1
#
_cell.length_a   1.000
_cell.length_b   1.000
_cell.length_c   1.000
_cell.angle_alpha   90.00
_cell.angle_beta   90.00
_cell.angle_gamma   90.00
#
_symmetry.space_group_name_H-M   'P 1'
#
loop_
_entity.id
_entity.type
_entity.pdbx_description
1 polymer ?
#
loop_
_entity_poly.entity_id
_entity_poly.type
_entity_poly.pdbx_seq_one_letter_code
_entity_poly.pdbx_strand_id
1 'polypeptide(L)'
;MCDTPRPTRAEATDVANAVIDGADAILLGAETLRGQYPTETVKTVANICWESEHSVDLYTHFCQHMKGPLDMEHEESSQVEALASSAVRATVKAQAALIIVFSQTGATASLIAKFRPPVPVLAVFVPTLMTTNNVKWEQTLNSLPLVRLSTIQHVHALHDGGLP
;
A
#
# COMPACT_ATOMS: atom_id res chain seq x y z
N MET A 1 -1.95 -3.28 23.85
CA MET A 1 -0.98 -4.41 24.03
C MET A 1 0.34 -4.00 24.73
N CYS A 2 0.32 -3.14 25.76
CA CYS A 2 1.55 -2.72 26.45
C CYS A 2 2.05 -3.75 27.47
N ASP A 3 1.13 -4.31 28.27
CA ASP A 3 1.44 -5.25 29.36
C ASP A 3 0.98 -6.68 29.08
N THR A 4 0.15 -6.87 28.04
CA THR A 4 -0.38 -8.17 27.64
C THR A 4 0.01 -8.49 26.20
N PRO A 5 0.48 -9.71 25.91
CA PRO A 5 0.92 -10.11 24.57
C PRO A 5 -0.23 -10.40 23.60
N ARG A 6 -1.48 -10.38 24.08
CA ARG A 6 -2.69 -10.59 23.26
C ARG A 6 -3.59 -9.34 23.34
N PRO A 7 -4.13 -8.88 22.20
CA PRO A 7 -5.13 -7.83 22.20
C PRO A 7 -6.44 -8.34 22.75
N THR A 8 -7.25 -7.41 23.25
CA THR A 8 -8.65 -7.67 23.54
C THR A 8 -9.44 -7.85 22.24
N ARG A 9 -10.62 -8.49 22.33
CA ARG A 9 -11.53 -8.60 21.19
C ARG A 9 -11.90 -7.23 20.61
N ALA A 10 -12.06 -6.23 21.47
CA ALA A 10 -12.38 -4.87 21.06
C ALA A 10 -11.24 -4.24 20.25
N GLU A 11 -9.99 -4.28 20.74
CA GLU A 11 -8.81 -3.79 20.00
C GLU A 11 -8.64 -4.49 18.65
N ALA A 12 -8.84 -5.81 18.60
CA ALA A 12 -8.73 -6.56 17.34
C ALA A 12 -9.83 -6.15 16.33
N THR A 13 -11.05 -5.90 16.80
CA THR A 13 -12.17 -5.49 15.94
C THR A 13 -11.97 -4.05 15.44
N ASP A 14 -11.40 -3.17 16.25
CA ASP A 14 -11.11 -1.78 15.89
C ASP A 14 -10.10 -1.70 14.72
N VAL A 15 -9.00 -2.47 14.81
CA VAL A 15 -8.02 -2.59 13.72
C VAL A 15 -8.65 -3.19 12.46
N ALA A 16 -9.45 -4.25 12.61
CA ALA A 16 -10.09 -4.90 11.47
C ALA A 16 -11.05 -3.96 10.73
N ASN A 17 -11.87 -3.22 11.47
CA ASN A 17 -12.79 -2.24 10.90
C ASN A 17 -12.05 -1.11 10.20
N ALA A 18 -10.96 -0.60 10.78
CA ALA A 18 -10.14 0.43 10.13
C ALA A 18 -9.62 -0.02 8.74
N VAL A 19 -9.24 -1.29 8.61
CA VAL A 19 -8.80 -1.87 7.32
C VAL A 19 -9.98 -1.97 6.34
N ILE A 20 -11.14 -2.43 6.80
CA ILE A 20 -12.35 -2.55 5.98
C ILE A 20 -12.85 -1.18 5.51
N ASP A 21 -12.76 -0.17 6.37
CA ASP A 21 -13.09 1.23 6.07
C ASP A 21 -12.08 1.87 5.09
N GLY A 22 -10.99 1.18 4.78
CA GLY A 22 -10.03 1.56 3.76
C GLY A 22 -8.87 2.39 4.27
N ALA A 23 -8.46 2.26 5.54
CA ALA A 23 -7.24 2.89 6.04
C ALA A 23 -5.99 2.42 5.28
N ASP A 24 -5.13 3.37 4.89
CA ASP A 24 -3.85 3.07 4.21
C ASP A 24 -2.77 2.53 5.16
N ALA A 25 -2.86 2.86 6.46
CA ALA A 25 -1.89 2.47 7.46
C ALA A 25 -2.51 2.39 8.85
N ILE A 26 -1.97 1.51 9.68
CA ILE A 26 -2.25 1.42 11.11
C ILE A 26 -1.04 1.93 11.88
N LEU A 27 -1.27 2.90 12.78
CA LEU A 27 -0.23 3.45 13.64
C LEU A 27 -0.23 2.73 14.99
N LEU A 28 0.94 2.28 15.43
CA LEU A 28 1.16 1.76 16.78
C LEU A 28 1.92 2.81 17.59
N GLY A 29 1.43 3.11 18.79
CA GLY A 29 1.94 4.20 19.61
C GLY A 29 2.70 3.68 20.83
N ALA A 30 2.02 3.65 21.98
CA ALA A 30 2.62 3.23 23.24
C ALA A 30 3.07 1.75 23.21
N GLU A 31 2.43 0.93 22.38
CA GLU A 31 2.67 -0.50 22.28
C GLU A 31 4.06 -0.82 21.71
N THR A 32 4.54 -0.03 20.75
CA THR A 32 5.88 -0.19 20.14
C THR A 32 6.92 0.69 20.82
N LEU A 33 6.53 1.84 21.36
CA LEU A 33 7.47 2.77 21.99
C LEU A 33 7.93 2.32 23.39
N ARG A 34 7.01 1.82 24.21
CA ARG A 34 7.26 1.47 25.62
C ARG A 34 6.61 0.15 26.06
N GLY A 35 5.98 -0.57 25.14
CA GLY A 35 5.33 -1.84 25.45
C GLY A 35 6.34 -2.95 25.72
N GLN A 36 5.94 -3.92 26.53
CA GLN A 36 6.76 -5.09 26.85
C GLN A 36 6.84 -6.11 25.70
N TYR A 37 5.92 -6.02 24.73
CA TYR A 37 5.74 -6.96 23.62
C TYR A 37 5.67 -6.27 22.24
N PRO A 38 6.68 -5.49 21.83
CA PRO A 38 6.62 -4.70 20.59
C PRO A 38 6.59 -5.58 19.34
N THR A 39 7.35 -6.68 19.32
CA THR A 39 7.41 -7.59 18.16
C THR A 39 6.11 -8.37 17.99
N GLU A 40 5.54 -8.87 19.08
CA GLU A 40 4.27 -9.59 19.10
C GLU A 40 3.11 -8.66 18.72
N THR A 41 3.14 -7.40 19.17
CA THR A 41 2.16 -6.39 18.77
C THR A 41 2.16 -6.21 17.25
N VAL A 42 3.32 -5.94 16.64
CA VAL A 42 3.42 -5.75 15.19
C VAL A 42 2.95 -6.99 14.44
N LYS A 43 3.38 -8.19 14.86
CA LYS A 43 2.94 -9.45 14.22
C LYS A 43 1.44 -9.67 14.34
N THR A 44 0.86 -9.39 15.50
CA THR A 44 -0.58 -9.60 15.74
C THR A 44 -1.41 -8.64 14.91
N VAL A 45 -1.05 -7.36 14.89
CA VAL A 45 -1.74 -6.34 14.09
C VAL A 45 -1.60 -6.64 12.59
N ALA A 46 -0.41 -7.05 12.13
CA ALA A 46 -0.21 -7.47 10.74
C ALA A 46 -1.10 -8.66 10.34
N ASN A 47 -1.25 -9.65 11.22
CA ASN A 47 -2.15 -10.78 10.98
C ASN A 47 -3.63 -10.35 10.93
N ILE A 48 -4.05 -9.42 11.79
CA ILE A 48 -5.42 -8.87 11.75
C ILE A 48 -5.65 -8.13 10.42
N CYS A 49 -4.70 -7.30 9.98
CA CYS A 49 -4.80 -6.63 8.69
C CYS A 49 -4.90 -7.63 7.54
N TRP A 50 -4.06 -8.67 7.54
CA TRP A 50 -4.09 -9.72 6.52
C TRP A 50 -5.46 -10.41 6.45
N GLU A 51 -6.00 -10.84 7.58
CA GLU A 51 -7.31 -11.51 7.63
C GLU A 51 -8.44 -10.57 7.18
N SER A 52 -8.37 -9.31 7.61
CA SER A 52 -9.37 -8.28 7.25
C SER A 52 -9.35 -7.99 5.75
N GLU A 53 -8.17 -7.90 5.14
CA GLU A 53 -8.01 -7.73 3.69
C GLU A 53 -8.59 -8.91 2.89
N HIS A 54 -8.51 -10.14 3.42
CA HIS A 54 -9.10 -11.32 2.78
C HIS A 54 -10.63 -11.39 2.91
N SER A 55 -11.19 -10.69 3.90
CA SER A 55 -12.64 -10.60 4.09
C SER A 55 -13.33 -9.65 3.11
N VAL A 56 -12.57 -8.74 2.48
CA VAL A 56 -13.10 -7.73 1.55
C VAL A 56 -12.96 -8.21 0.11
N ASP A 57 -14.07 -8.23 -0.63
CA ASP A 57 -14.05 -8.42 -2.07
C ASP A 57 -13.62 -7.12 -2.78
N LEU A 58 -12.30 -7.00 -2.98
CA LEU A 58 -11.67 -5.84 -3.63
C LEU A 58 -12.19 -5.57 -5.05
N TYR A 59 -12.66 -6.60 -5.76
CA TYR A 59 -13.22 -6.42 -7.10
C TYR A 59 -14.58 -5.72 -7.03
N THR A 60 -15.45 -6.14 -6.11
CA THR A 60 -16.73 -5.46 -5.90
C THR A 60 -16.54 -4.02 -5.42
N HIS A 61 -15.56 -3.78 -4.55
CA HIS A 61 -15.19 -2.44 -4.11
C HIS A 61 -14.75 -1.56 -5.30
N PHE A 62 -13.88 -2.07 -6.17
CA PHE A 62 -13.50 -1.37 -7.40
C PHE A 62 -14.69 -1.07 -8.31
N CYS A 63 -15.59 -2.04 -8.51
CA CYS A 63 -16.79 -1.84 -9.31
C CYS A 63 -17.74 -0.79 -8.72
N GLN A 64 -17.90 -0.73 -7.40
CA GLN A 64 -18.69 0.28 -6.72
C GLN A 64 -18.06 1.67 -6.85
N HIS A 65 -16.74 1.77 -6.69
CA HIS A 65 -16.00 3.01 -6.87
C HIS A 65 -16.14 3.57 -8.30
N MET A 66 -16.17 2.67 -9.30
CA MET A 66 -16.42 3.02 -10.71
C MET A 66 -17.90 3.29 -11.05
N LYS A 67 -18.84 2.92 -10.17
CA LYS A 67 -20.30 3.09 -10.33
C LYS A 67 -20.84 4.29 -9.55
N GLY A 68 -19.99 5.11 -8.94
CA GLY A 68 -20.38 6.40 -8.36
C GLY A 68 -21.25 7.19 -9.36
N PRO A 69 -22.17 8.03 -8.87
CA PRO A 69 -23.17 8.68 -9.71
C PRO A 69 -22.47 9.33 -10.91
N LEU A 70 -22.85 8.90 -12.10
CA LEU A 70 -22.43 9.49 -13.39
C LEU A 70 -22.81 10.98 -13.51
N ASP A 71 -23.50 11.52 -12.49
CA ASP A 71 -24.14 12.83 -12.44
C ASP A 71 -23.42 13.84 -11.52
N MET A 72 -22.31 13.48 -10.89
CA MET A 72 -21.48 14.47 -10.20
C MET A 72 -20.40 14.94 -11.16
N GLU A 73 -20.50 16.21 -11.55
CA GLU A 73 -19.52 17.05 -12.25
C GLU A 73 -18.09 16.86 -11.69
N HIS A 74 -17.43 15.75 -12.01
CA HIS A 74 -16.04 15.55 -11.66
C HIS A 74 -15.23 16.21 -12.77
N GLU A 75 -14.53 17.27 -12.36
CA GLU A 75 -13.33 17.84 -12.98
C GLU A 75 -12.73 16.86 -13.98
N GLU A 76 -12.63 17.28 -15.25
CA GLU A 76 -12.00 16.54 -16.35
C GLU A 76 -11.10 15.42 -15.84
N SER A 77 -11.62 14.18 -15.80
CA SER A 77 -10.83 13.05 -15.29
C SER A 77 -9.54 13.04 -16.07
N SER A 78 -8.44 13.33 -15.36
CA SER A 78 -7.14 13.50 -16.00
C SER A 78 -6.88 12.24 -16.81
N GLN A 79 -6.31 12.38 -18.01
CA GLN A 79 -5.97 11.22 -18.86
C GLN A 79 -5.22 10.11 -18.09
N VAL A 80 -4.48 10.51 -17.05
CA VAL A 80 -3.76 9.62 -16.12
C VAL A 80 -4.70 8.79 -15.23
N GLU A 81 -5.82 9.35 -14.76
CA GLU A 81 -6.81 8.63 -13.94
C GLU A 81 -7.62 7.64 -14.79
N ALA A 82 -8.00 8.02 -16.01
CA ALA A 82 -8.62 7.12 -16.97
C ALA A 82 -7.70 5.93 -17.31
N LEU A 83 -6.39 6.19 -17.44
CA LEU A 83 -5.38 5.14 -17.63
C LEU A 83 -5.25 4.24 -16.38
N ALA A 84 -5.20 4.82 -15.19
CA ALA A 84 -5.07 4.08 -13.93
C ALA A 84 -6.27 3.13 -13.70
N SER A 85 -7.50 3.62 -13.87
CA SER A 85 -8.71 2.79 -13.75
C SER A 85 -8.76 1.67 -14.80
N SER A 86 -8.31 1.95 -16.03
CA SER A 86 -8.22 0.96 -17.10
C SER A 86 -7.18 -0.12 -16.79
N ALA A 87 -6.02 0.25 -16.22
CA ALA A 87 -4.98 -0.67 -15.81
C ALA A 87 -5.48 -1.63 -14.72
N VAL A 88 -6.18 -1.12 -13.69
CA VAL A 88 -6.77 -1.96 -12.64
C VAL A 88 -7.86 -2.88 -13.19
N ARG A 89 -8.67 -2.43 -14.15
CA ARG A 89 -9.64 -3.30 -14.82
C ARG A 89 -8.97 -4.38 -15.66
N ALA A 90 -7.85 -4.05 -16.30
CA ALA A 90 -7.09 -4.99 -17.13
C ALA A 90 -6.49 -6.13 -16.31
N THR A 91 -6.07 -5.90 -15.07
CA THR A 91 -5.51 -6.97 -14.22
C THR A 91 -6.52 -8.08 -13.94
N VAL A 92 -7.78 -7.72 -13.68
CA VAL A 92 -8.85 -8.69 -13.45
C VAL A 92 -9.13 -9.49 -14.72
N LYS A 93 -9.24 -8.80 -15.86
CA LYS A 93 -9.53 -9.44 -17.16
C LYS A 93 -8.39 -10.37 -17.62
N ALA A 94 -7.16 -9.94 -17.42
CA ALA A 94 -5.97 -10.69 -17.81
C ALA A 94 -5.48 -11.67 -16.74
N GLN A 95 -6.13 -11.71 -15.57
CA GLN A 95 -5.66 -12.45 -14.39
C GLN A 95 -4.18 -12.20 -14.07
N ALA A 96 -3.77 -10.93 -14.16
CA ALA A 96 -2.38 -10.54 -13.92
C ALA A 96 -1.99 -10.79 -12.45
N ALA A 97 -0.74 -11.18 -12.21
CA ALA A 97 -0.24 -11.39 -10.85
C ALA A 97 0.22 -10.10 -10.16
N LEU A 98 0.53 -9.04 -10.93
CA LEU A 98 1.19 -7.83 -10.43
C LEU A 98 0.92 -6.64 -11.38
N ILE A 99 0.79 -5.43 -10.84
CA ILE A 99 0.89 -4.18 -11.62
C ILE A 99 2.28 -3.58 -11.39
N ILE A 100 2.99 -3.25 -12.46
CA ILE A 100 4.27 -2.52 -12.38
C ILE A 100 4.05 -1.10 -12.87
N VAL A 101 4.42 -0.12 -12.04
CA VAL A 101 4.23 1.31 -12.32
C VAL A 101 5.58 2.01 -12.31
N PHE A 102 6.00 2.50 -13.47
CA PHE A 102 7.15 3.38 -13.56
C PHE A 102 6.71 4.82 -13.28
N SER A 103 7.29 5.46 -12.26
CA SER A 103 6.95 6.83 -11.91
C SER A 103 8.16 7.59 -11.39
N GLN A 104 8.32 8.86 -11.78
CA GLN A 104 9.38 9.71 -11.24
C GLN A 104 8.99 10.30 -9.89
N THR A 105 7.73 10.70 -9.72
CA THR A 105 7.22 11.39 -8.53
C THR A 105 6.32 10.52 -7.65
N GLY A 106 5.87 9.36 -8.14
CA GLY A 106 4.93 8.48 -7.45
C GLY A 106 3.45 8.81 -7.67
N ALA A 107 3.13 9.90 -8.37
CA ALA A 107 1.74 10.32 -8.62
C ALA A 107 0.91 9.23 -9.31
N THR A 108 1.47 8.56 -10.32
CA THR A 108 0.80 7.47 -11.05
C THR A 108 0.57 6.25 -10.16
N ALA A 109 1.53 5.92 -9.29
CA ALA A 109 1.39 4.81 -8.35
C ALA A 109 0.30 5.09 -7.31
N SER A 110 0.20 6.35 -6.85
CA SER A 110 -0.85 6.81 -5.94
C SER A 110 -2.24 6.72 -6.58
N LEU A 111 -2.37 7.16 -7.83
CA LEU A 111 -3.63 7.07 -8.58
C LEU A 111 -4.07 5.63 -8.83
N ILE A 112 -3.14 4.71 -9.05
CA ILE A 112 -3.48 3.28 -9.16
C ILE A 112 -3.88 2.72 -7.79
N ALA A 113 -3.18 3.09 -6.72
CA ALA A 113 -3.50 2.66 -5.35
C ALA A 113 -4.88 3.14 -4.89
N LYS A 114 -5.34 4.32 -5.33
CA LYS A 114 -6.70 4.86 -5.11
C LYS A 114 -7.79 3.85 -5.47
N PHE A 115 -7.60 3.10 -6.55
CA PHE A 115 -8.57 2.11 -7.04
C PHE A 115 -8.50 0.77 -6.31
N ARG A 116 -7.62 0.61 -5.30
CA ARG A 116 -7.45 -0.61 -4.48
C ARG A 116 -7.43 -1.90 -5.33
N PRO A 117 -6.43 -2.05 -6.23
CA PRO A 117 -6.36 -3.24 -7.08
C PRO A 117 -6.31 -4.52 -6.25
N PRO A 118 -6.89 -5.62 -6.76
CA PRO A 118 -6.86 -6.93 -6.09
C PRO A 118 -5.47 -7.60 -6.14
N VAL A 119 -4.54 -7.00 -6.87
CA VAL A 119 -3.17 -7.50 -7.06
C VAL A 119 -2.17 -6.51 -6.48
N PRO A 120 -0.97 -6.95 -6.07
CA PRO A 120 0.07 -6.05 -5.59
C PRO A 120 0.46 -5.01 -6.65
N VAL A 121 0.95 -3.86 -6.20
CA VAL A 121 1.44 -2.77 -7.06
C VAL A 121 2.92 -2.57 -6.77
N LEU A 122 3.76 -2.79 -7.78
CA LEU A 122 5.19 -2.50 -7.71
C LEU A 122 5.46 -1.14 -8.34
N ALA A 123 5.76 -0.15 -7.50
CA ALA A 123 6.19 1.17 -7.96
C ALA A 123 7.72 1.18 -8.17
N VAL A 124 8.15 1.45 -9.40
CA VAL A 124 9.55 1.62 -9.77
C VAL A 124 9.84 3.10 -9.95
N PHE A 125 10.72 3.63 -9.10
CA PHE A 125 11.13 5.02 -9.14
C PHE A 125 12.44 5.17 -9.90
N VAL A 126 12.42 5.99 -10.96
CA VAL A 126 13.63 6.32 -11.71
C VAL A 126 14.05 7.74 -11.29
N PRO A 127 15.09 7.88 -10.45
CA PRO A 127 15.54 9.20 -10.02
C PRO A 127 16.20 9.94 -11.18
N THR A 128 15.77 11.18 -11.42
CA THR A 128 16.48 12.09 -12.33
C THR A 128 17.62 12.73 -11.56
N LEU A 129 18.86 12.34 -11.86
CA LEU A 129 20.04 12.97 -11.27
C LEU A 129 20.25 14.35 -11.90
N MET A 130 19.87 15.42 -11.20
CA MET A 130 20.27 16.76 -11.59
C MET A 130 21.76 16.93 -11.25
N THR A 131 22.60 16.86 -12.29
CA THR A 131 24.06 17.00 -12.14
C THR A 131 24.41 18.47 -11.93
N THR A 132 24.46 18.89 -10.66
CA THR A 132 24.98 20.20 -10.26
C THR A 132 26.09 20.01 -9.23
N ASN A 133 27.28 19.55 -9.65
CA ASN A 133 28.57 19.52 -8.95
C ASN A 133 28.65 19.10 -7.46
N ASN A 134 27.57 18.55 -6.89
CA ASN A 134 27.48 17.95 -5.58
C ASN A 134 26.31 16.98 -5.63
N VAL A 135 26.59 15.68 -5.60
CA VAL A 135 25.55 14.64 -5.53
C VAL A 135 24.91 14.74 -4.14
N LYS A 136 23.82 15.49 -4.03
CA LYS A 136 22.93 15.44 -2.87
C LYS A 136 21.76 14.54 -3.21
N TRP A 137 21.63 13.46 -2.45
CA TRP A 137 20.40 12.66 -2.41
C TRP A 137 19.36 13.48 -1.65
N GLU A 138 18.42 14.09 -2.37
CA GLU A 138 17.26 14.75 -1.76
C GLU A 138 16.03 13.92 -2.10
N GLN A 139 15.59 13.10 -1.14
CA GLN A 139 14.35 12.35 -1.26
C GLN A 139 13.22 13.26 -0.79
N THR A 140 12.49 13.87 -1.72
CA THR A 140 11.28 14.62 -1.41
C THR A 140 10.19 13.66 -0.95
N LEU A 141 10.15 13.41 0.35
CA LEU A 141 9.19 12.56 1.08
C LEU A 141 7.76 13.15 1.13
N ASN A 142 7.37 13.98 0.16
CA ASN A 142 6.09 14.68 0.21
C ASN A 142 4.92 13.86 -0.38
N SER A 143 5.18 12.71 -1.01
CA SER A 143 4.12 11.89 -1.59
C SER A 143 4.58 10.48 -1.95
N LEU A 144 5.19 9.74 -1.02
CA LEU A 144 5.17 8.29 -1.15
C LEU A 144 3.75 7.86 -0.74
N PRO A 145 2.84 7.49 -1.68
CA PRO A 145 1.81 6.55 -1.26
C PRO A 145 2.58 5.37 -0.68
N LEU A 146 2.25 4.96 0.54
CA LEU A 146 2.61 3.64 1.04
C LEU A 146 1.93 2.64 0.09
N VAL A 147 2.59 2.36 -1.03
CA VAL A 147 2.13 1.40 -2.01
C VAL A 147 2.14 0.07 -1.29
N ARG A 148 0.94 -0.53 -1.20
CA ARG A 148 0.70 -1.86 -0.65
C ARG A 148 1.74 -2.84 -1.18
N LEU A 149 2.77 -3.11 -0.38
CA LEU A 149 3.64 -4.28 -0.53
C LEU A 149 2.87 -5.49 0.01
N SER A 150 1.75 -5.85 -0.64
CA SER A 150 1.24 -7.20 -0.44
C SER A 150 2.28 -8.16 -0.99
N THR A 151 2.73 -9.06 -0.11
CA THR A 151 3.82 -10.04 -0.28
C THR A 151 5.22 -9.52 0.11
N ILE A 152 5.43 -9.29 1.42
CA ILE A 152 6.70 -9.69 2.04
C ILE A 152 6.64 -11.21 2.21
N GLN A 153 6.89 -11.94 1.12
CA GLN A 153 7.42 -13.30 1.21
C GLN A 153 8.87 -13.21 0.71
N HIS A 154 9.81 -13.43 1.63
CA HIS A 154 11.25 -13.47 1.42
C HIS A 154 11.94 -12.16 1.02
N VAL A 155 12.43 -11.43 2.03
CA VAL A 155 13.71 -10.73 1.91
C VAL A 155 14.79 -11.81 1.87
N HIS A 156 15.15 -12.26 0.68
CA HIS A 156 16.35 -13.08 0.51
C HIS A 156 17.55 -12.12 0.51
N ALA A 157 18.40 -12.27 1.51
CA ALA A 157 19.70 -11.63 1.56
C ALA A 157 20.50 -12.03 0.32
N LEU A 158 20.80 -11.06 -0.54
CA LEU A 158 21.81 -11.18 -1.58
C LEU A 158 22.88 -10.13 -1.32
N HIS A 159 23.83 -10.48 -0.46
CA HIS A 159 25.21 -10.11 -0.72
C HIS A 159 26.16 -11.06 0.03
N ASP A 160 26.24 -12.31 -0.43
CA ASP A 160 27.52 -13.03 -0.41
C ASP A 160 28.35 -12.49 -1.57
N GLY A 161 29.57 -12.05 -1.26
CA GLY A 161 30.48 -11.50 -2.24
C GLY A 161 31.73 -10.95 -1.57
N GLY A 162 32.34 -11.75 -0.69
CA GLY A 162 33.77 -11.60 -0.44
C GLY A 162 34.50 -11.77 -1.77
N LEU A 163 35.31 -10.78 -2.13
CA LEU A 163 36.23 -10.80 -3.25
C LEU A 163 37.53 -10.09 -2.81
N PRO A 164 38.64 -10.41 -3.47
CA PRO A 164 39.86 -11.00 -2.88
C PRO A 164 40.80 -10.03 -2.17
#